data_AF-A0A4R5CUU8-F1
#
_entry.id   AF-A0A4R5CUU8-F1
#
_cell.length_a   1.000
_cell.length_b   1.000
_cell.length_c   1.000
_cell.angle_alpha   90.00
_cell.angle_beta   90.00
_cell.angle_gamma   90.00
#
_symmetry.space_group_name_H-M   'P 1'
#
loop_
_entity.id
_entity.type
_entity.pdbx_description
1 polymer ?
#
loop_
_entity_poly.entity_id
_entity_poly.type
_entity_poly.pdbx_seq_one_letter_code
_entity_poly.pdbx_strand_id
1 'polypeptide(L)'
;MKKYIIVILILLFGVFNSCKSKEMNYVNYYNEIYSSDSIMRFRNDTIKALKKYRKTFRKFEPKNDERIKEFETYIKLSDKYKRYFGGKKKLYKLIKLYAVNWEYKRKDKDFIKLIKKNGIDSLRIQREVNNWKKNLNKVLIDSFKIAFERDQQGRHYDLQLVKKNVDKNASFLIWTFQKYGFPTVDKIGWFPTPTFLSHMIESEKYLYFKEKIPEYVKKGECSPRDYAMLVDYGLEIIDKKEYSYYGVNGKEIIDSTQVNRNRKSIGLPSLKHRAKISEDLKEKNKQLH
;
A
#
# COMPACT_ATOMS: atom_id res chain seq x y z
N MET A 1 27.29 -39.91 -25.60
CA MET A 1 26.77 -38.55 -25.81
C MET A 1 25.42 -38.28 -25.13
N LYS A 2 24.37 -39.10 -25.33
CA LYS A 2 23.04 -38.88 -24.72
C LYS A 2 23.02 -38.78 -23.17
N LYS A 3 23.84 -39.59 -22.47
CA LYS A 3 23.95 -39.52 -20.98
C LYS A 3 24.52 -38.20 -20.47
N TYR A 4 25.49 -37.61 -21.17
CA TYR A 4 26.08 -36.32 -20.78
C TYR A 4 25.12 -35.13 -21.00
N ILE A 5 24.26 -35.21 -22.03
CA ILE A 5 23.22 -34.20 -22.29
C ILE A 5 22.17 -34.17 -21.15
N ILE A 6 21.79 -35.34 -20.63
CA ILE A 6 20.83 -35.44 -19.51
C ILE A 6 21.42 -34.85 -18.22
N VAL A 7 22.69 -35.11 -17.93
CA VAL A 7 23.38 -34.55 -16.75
C VAL A 7 23.52 -33.03 -16.84
N ILE A 8 23.82 -32.50 -18.03
CA ILE A 8 23.88 -31.04 -18.28
C ILE A 8 22.49 -30.40 -18.14
N LEU A 9 21.42 -31.03 -18.61
CA LEU A 9 20.04 -30.56 -18.44
C LEU A 9 19.61 -30.52 -16.97
N ILE A 10 19.98 -31.52 -16.18
CA ILE A 10 19.68 -31.59 -14.74
C ILE A 10 20.47 -30.51 -13.96
N LEU A 11 21.75 -30.31 -14.30
CA LEU A 11 22.57 -29.24 -13.71
C LEU A 11 22.04 -27.84 -14.07
N LEU A 12 21.60 -27.62 -15.31
CA LEU A 12 20.97 -26.37 -15.73
C LEU A 12 19.64 -26.14 -14.98
N PHE A 13 18.79 -27.16 -14.82
CA PHE A 13 17.55 -27.06 -14.05
C PHE A 13 17.79 -26.75 -12.55
N GLY A 14 18.88 -27.26 -11.97
CA GLY A 14 19.29 -26.97 -10.60
C GLY A 14 19.75 -25.51 -10.39
N VAL A 15 20.42 -24.92 -11.38
CA VAL A 15 20.86 -23.51 -11.33
C VAL A 15 19.70 -22.54 -11.52
N PHE A 16 18.70 -22.87 -12.36
CA PHE A 16 17.50 -22.03 -12.53
C PHE A 16 16.55 -22.06 -11.32
N ASN A 17 16.49 -23.16 -10.55
CA ASN A 17 15.66 -23.26 -9.34
C ASN A 17 16.33 -22.75 -8.05
N SER A 18 17.64 -22.51 -8.07
CA SER A 18 18.40 -21.97 -6.92
C SER A 18 18.14 -20.48 -6.67
N CYS A 19 17.63 -19.75 -7.66
CA CYS A 19 17.08 -18.41 -7.46
C CYS A 19 15.65 -18.48 -6.91
N LYS A 20 15.47 -19.05 -5.70
CA LYS A 20 14.34 -18.61 -4.85
C LYS A 20 14.57 -17.13 -4.61
N SER A 21 13.95 -16.27 -5.41
CA SER A 21 14.00 -14.83 -5.21
C SER A 21 13.64 -14.57 -3.75
N LYS A 22 14.63 -14.15 -2.95
CA LYS A 22 14.44 -13.87 -1.52
C LYS A 22 13.14 -13.08 -1.38
N GLU A 23 12.15 -13.67 -0.70
CA GLU A 23 10.81 -13.08 -0.61
C GLU A 23 10.96 -11.62 -0.19
N MET A 24 10.46 -10.72 -1.04
CA MET A 24 10.73 -9.29 -0.87
C MET A 24 9.95 -8.77 0.33
N ASN A 25 10.66 -8.44 1.40
CA ASN A 25 10.05 -7.79 2.56
C ASN A 25 9.82 -6.29 2.28
N TYR A 26 8.56 -5.91 2.07
CA TYR A 26 8.12 -4.54 1.81
C TYR A 26 8.24 -3.61 3.01
N VAL A 27 8.42 -4.09 4.24
CA VAL A 27 8.85 -3.23 5.36
C VAL A 27 10.14 -2.50 5.01
N ASN A 28 11.08 -3.19 4.33
CA ASN A 28 12.30 -2.57 3.84
C ASN A 28 12.01 -1.56 2.72
N TYR A 29 11.06 -1.86 1.83
CA TYR A 29 10.62 -0.91 0.80
C TYR A 29 10.15 0.39 1.46
N TYR A 30 9.19 0.32 2.39
CA TYR A 30 8.64 1.51 3.03
C TYR A 30 9.70 2.30 3.81
N ASN A 31 10.57 1.61 4.56
CA ASN A 31 11.68 2.25 5.27
C ASN A 31 12.65 2.97 4.31
N GLU A 32 12.96 2.39 3.15
CA GLU A 32 13.81 3.04 2.14
C GLU A 32 13.11 4.21 1.44
N ILE A 33 11.80 4.12 1.21
CA ILE A 33 10.97 5.22 0.70
C ILE A 33 11.00 6.39 1.68
N TYR A 34 10.68 6.17 2.96
CA TYR A 34 10.68 7.24 3.95
C TYR A 34 12.09 7.80 4.22
N SER A 35 13.13 6.98 4.12
CA SER A 35 14.49 7.50 4.18
C SER A 35 14.83 8.40 2.98
N SER A 36 14.34 8.09 1.78
CA SER A 36 14.51 8.93 0.59
C SER A 36 13.72 10.23 0.70
N ASP A 37 12.45 10.13 1.12
CA ASP A 37 11.56 11.26 1.36
C ASP A 37 12.08 12.19 2.45
N SER A 38 12.67 11.64 3.52
CA SER A 38 13.28 12.41 4.60
C SER A 38 14.46 13.27 4.12
N ILE A 39 15.32 12.74 3.23
CA ILE A 39 16.41 13.53 2.62
C ILE A 39 15.83 14.72 1.84
N MET A 40 14.76 14.48 1.09
CA MET A 40 14.11 15.52 0.31
C MET A 40 13.45 16.59 1.20
N ARG A 41 12.67 16.20 2.22
CA ARG A 41 11.88 17.13 3.03
C ARG A 41 12.67 17.86 4.11
N PHE A 42 13.65 17.20 4.73
CA PHE A 42 14.37 17.78 5.87
C PHE A 42 15.73 18.33 5.51
N ARG A 43 16.34 17.83 4.43
CA ARG A 43 17.67 18.27 4.00
C ARG A 43 17.63 19.06 2.69
N ASN A 44 16.47 19.16 2.05
CA ASN A 44 16.26 19.81 0.75
C ASN A 44 17.16 19.25 -0.37
N ASP A 45 17.71 18.04 -0.21
CA ASP A 45 18.63 17.42 -1.16
C ASP A 45 17.87 16.50 -2.12
N THR A 46 17.20 17.11 -3.09
CA THR A 46 16.38 16.40 -4.07
C THR A 46 17.20 15.42 -4.92
N ILE A 47 18.43 15.76 -5.30
CA ILE A 47 19.26 14.91 -6.17
C ILE A 47 19.67 13.63 -5.45
N LYS A 48 20.06 13.72 -4.17
CA LYS A 48 20.38 12.53 -3.36
C LYS A 48 19.15 11.68 -3.09
N ALA A 49 18.00 12.32 -2.80
CA ALA A 49 16.74 11.60 -2.65
C ALA A 49 16.36 10.82 -3.92
N LEU A 50 16.48 11.43 -5.11
CA LEU A 50 16.20 10.78 -6.40
C LEU A 50 17.12 9.58 -6.67
N LYS A 51 18.42 9.67 -6.33
CA LYS A 51 19.34 8.53 -6.43
C LYS A 51 18.87 7.36 -5.55
N LYS A 52 18.42 7.66 -4.32
CA LYS A 52 17.95 6.66 -3.37
C LYS A 52 16.63 6.03 -3.82
N TYR A 53 15.64 6.84 -4.24
CA TYR A 53 14.41 6.35 -4.86
C TYR A 53 14.67 5.43 -6.04
N ARG A 54 15.58 5.81 -6.96
CA ARG A 54 15.93 4.98 -8.12
C ARG A 54 16.46 3.62 -7.70
N LYS A 55 17.28 3.54 -6.64
CA LYS A 55 17.78 2.27 -6.08
C LYS A 55 16.62 1.42 -5.55
N THR A 56 15.71 2.02 -4.79
CA THR A 56 14.53 1.32 -4.25
C THR A 56 13.63 0.79 -5.35
N PHE A 57 13.24 1.61 -6.33
CA PHE A 57 12.36 1.20 -7.43
C PHE A 57 13.01 0.27 -8.46
N ARG A 58 14.31 0.02 -8.39
CA ARG A 58 14.95 -1.07 -9.15
C ARG A 58 14.72 -2.42 -8.49
N LYS A 59 14.62 -2.44 -7.17
CA LYS A 59 14.46 -3.66 -6.37
C LYS A 59 12.99 -4.02 -6.15
N PHE A 60 12.12 -3.03 -5.91
CA PHE A 60 10.73 -3.27 -5.54
C PHE A 60 9.76 -2.75 -6.59
N GLU A 61 8.59 -3.40 -6.69
CA GLU A 61 7.46 -2.83 -7.40
C GLU A 61 6.88 -1.67 -6.58
N PRO A 62 6.62 -0.51 -7.21
CA PRO A 62 6.10 0.66 -6.50
C PRO A 62 4.65 0.44 -6.04
N LYS A 63 4.25 1.11 -4.96
CA LYS A 63 2.89 1.00 -4.40
C LYS A 63 2.11 2.33 -4.39
N ASN A 64 2.77 3.47 -4.23
CA ASN A 64 2.15 4.78 -4.00
C ASN A 64 1.26 4.81 -2.76
N ASP A 65 1.82 5.29 -1.65
CA ASP A 65 1.02 5.76 -0.52
C ASP A 65 0.26 7.04 -0.90
N GLU A 66 -1.00 7.16 -0.49
CA GLU A 66 -1.87 8.28 -0.88
C GLU A 66 -1.32 9.66 -0.46
N ARG A 67 -0.54 9.69 0.63
CA ARG A 67 -0.05 10.93 1.26
C ARG A 67 1.23 11.45 0.59
N ILE A 68 2.13 10.56 0.18
CA ILE A 68 3.43 10.96 -0.41
C ILE A 68 3.56 10.66 -1.91
N LYS A 69 2.73 9.73 -2.43
CA LYS A 69 2.72 9.30 -3.85
C LYS A 69 4.13 9.07 -4.38
N GLU A 70 4.92 8.28 -3.64
CA GLU A 70 6.39 8.27 -3.73
C GLU A 70 6.91 8.00 -5.16
N PHE A 71 6.22 7.14 -5.91
CA PHE A 71 6.62 6.79 -7.26
C PHE A 71 6.24 7.87 -8.28
N GLU A 72 5.07 8.51 -8.11
CA GLU A 72 4.69 9.68 -8.91
C GLU A 72 5.67 10.84 -8.65
N THR A 73 5.96 11.13 -7.38
CA THR A 73 6.89 12.17 -6.95
C THR A 73 8.28 11.94 -7.54
N TYR A 74 8.81 10.71 -7.45
CA TYR A 74 10.08 10.35 -8.07
C TYR A 74 10.10 10.61 -9.58
N ILE A 75 9.06 10.22 -10.31
CA ILE A 75 9.00 10.42 -11.77
C ILE A 75 8.92 11.91 -12.10
N LYS A 76 8.00 12.66 -11.47
CA LYS A 76 7.83 14.11 -11.71
C LYS A 76 9.10 14.90 -11.42
N LEU A 77 9.74 14.63 -10.29
CA LEU A 77 10.99 15.30 -9.93
C LEU A 77 12.14 14.88 -10.84
N SER A 78 12.23 13.60 -11.22
CA SER A 78 13.25 13.17 -12.18
C SER A 78 13.09 13.88 -13.53
N ASP A 79 11.86 14.01 -14.05
CA ASP A 79 11.59 14.78 -15.27
C ASP A 79 11.97 16.26 -15.11
N LYS A 80 11.55 16.90 -14.02
CA LYS A 80 11.87 18.30 -13.70
C LYS A 80 13.38 18.56 -13.66
N TYR A 81 14.15 17.68 -13.02
CA TYR A 81 15.61 17.80 -12.86
C TYR A 81 16.40 17.12 -14.00
N LYS A 82 15.75 16.80 -15.12
CA LYS A 82 16.37 16.17 -16.31
C LYS A 82 17.16 14.89 -15.97
N ARG A 83 16.65 14.10 -15.01
CA ARG A 83 17.21 12.79 -14.62
C ARG A 83 16.40 11.65 -15.24
N TYR A 84 17.10 10.63 -15.73
CA TYR A 84 16.44 9.46 -16.30
C TYR A 84 15.75 8.62 -15.22
N PHE A 85 14.42 8.55 -15.27
CA PHE A 85 13.62 7.75 -14.33
C PHE A 85 13.28 6.33 -14.80
N GLY A 86 13.57 5.99 -16.07
CA GLY A 86 13.24 4.68 -16.67
C GLY A 86 12.27 4.71 -17.86
N GLY A 87 11.87 5.90 -18.32
CA GLY A 87 11.05 6.09 -19.53
C GLY A 87 9.68 5.40 -19.48
N LYS A 88 9.16 5.01 -20.66
CA LYS A 88 7.80 4.46 -20.84
C LYS A 88 7.49 3.27 -19.92
N LYS A 89 8.45 2.37 -19.68
CA LYS A 89 8.27 1.21 -18.79
C LYS A 89 7.83 1.62 -17.38
N LYS A 90 8.40 2.69 -16.84
CA LYS A 90 8.05 3.19 -15.50
C LYS A 90 6.75 4.00 -15.52
N LEU A 91 6.43 4.66 -16.62
CA LEU A 91 5.15 5.34 -16.80
C LEU A 91 3.97 4.37 -16.89
N TYR A 92 4.11 3.21 -17.54
CA TYR A 92 3.07 2.19 -17.53
C TYR A 92 2.81 1.65 -16.12
N LYS A 93 3.86 1.43 -15.32
CA LYS A 93 3.70 1.10 -13.90
C LYS A 93 2.93 2.19 -13.15
N LEU A 94 3.25 3.46 -13.42
CA LEU A 94 2.55 4.59 -12.81
C LEU A 94 1.08 4.66 -13.22
N ILE A 95 0.78 4.43 -14.51
CA ILE A 95 -0.60 4.35 -15.02
C ILE A 95 -1.37 3.25 -14.30
N LYS A 96 -0.78 2.05 -14.17
CA LYS A 96 -1.40 0.92 -13.46
C LYS A 96 -1.75 1.28 -12.01
N LEU A 97 -0.88 1.98 -11.29
CA LEU A 97 -1.15 2.41 -9.91
C LEU A 97 -2.35 3.37 -9.78
N TYR A 98 -2.68 4.10 -10.85
CA TYR A 98 -3.86 4.97 -10.90
C TYR A 98 -5.05 4.37 -11.64
N ALA A 99 -4.98 3.09 -12.04
CA ALA A 99 -6.08 2.47 -12.80
C ALA A 99 -7.39 2.43 -11.99
N VAL A 100 -7.29 2.20 -10.68
CA VAL A 100 -8.43 2.16 -9.75
C VAL A 100 -9.19 3.49 -9.65
N ASN A 101 -8.48 4.62 -9.71
CA ASN A 101 -9.05 5.97 -9.60
C ASN A 101 -8.87 6.77 -10.89
N TRP A 102 -8.85 6.06 -12.03
CA TRP A 102 -8.56 6.65 -13.34
C TRP A 102 -9.52 7.79 -13.71
N GLU A 103 -10.78 7.68 -13.32
CA GLU A 103 -11.81 8.69 -13.58
C GLU A 103 -11.46 10.07 -13.00
N TYR A 104 -10.78 10.09 -11.85
CA TYR A 104 -10.25 11.30 -11.24
C TYR A 104 -8.87 11.64 -11.82
N LYS A 105 -7.97 10.65 -11.91
CA LYS A 105 -6.59 10.90 -12.31
C LYS A 105 -6.48 11.44 -13.75
N ARG A 106 -7.37 11.04 -14.65
CA ARG A 106 -7.37 11.53 -16.03
C ARG A 106 -7.60 13.04 -16.16
N LYS A 107 -8.11 13.70 -15.11
CA LYS A 107 -8.32 15.16 -15.05
C LYS A 107 -7.07 15.93 -14.61
N ASP A 108 -6.05 15.24 -14.08
CA ASP A 108 -4.77 15.84 -13.69
C ASP A 108 -3.96 16.23 -14.94
N LYS A 109 -4.00 17.52 -15.29
CA LYS A 109 -3.34 18.07 -16.49
C LYS A 109 -1.83 17.81 -16.48
N ASP A 110 -1.17 17.92 -15.34
CA ASP A 110 0.27 17.70 -15.22
C ASP A 110 0.63 16.24 -15.45
N PHE A 111 -0.16 15.34 -14.89
CA PHE A 111 0.00 13.91 -15.14
C PHE A 111 -0.17 13.57 -16.62
N ILE A 112 -1.26 14.04 -17.25
CA ILE A 112 -1.50 13.77 -18.68
C ILE A 112 -0.40 14.38 -19.55
N LYS A 113 0.04 15.61 -19.26
CA LYS A 113 1.14 16.27 -19.97
C LYS A 113 2.44 15.47 -19.86
N LEU A 114 2.80 15.00 -18.66
CA LEU A 114 3.98 14.18 -18.43
C LEU A 114 3.96 12.89 -19.25
N ILE A 115 2.82 12.19 -19.26
CA ILE A 115 2.66 10.92 -19.97
C ILE A 115 2.73 11.13 -21.49
N LYS A 116 2.03 12.14 -22.03
CA LYS A 116 2.05 12.49 -23.45
C LYS A 116 3.43 12.95 -23.94
N LYS A 117 4.11 13.81 -23.17
CA LYS A 117 5.50 14.26 -23.43
C LYS A 117 6.45 13.08 -23.64
N ASN A 118 6.18 11.96 -22.98
CA ASN A 118 6.98 10.74 -23.07
C ASN A 118 6.45 9.73 -24.11
N GLY A 119 5.59 10.17 -25.04
CA GLY A 119 5.15 9.38 -26.20
C GLY A 119 4.18 8.24 -25.87
N ILE A 120 3.32 8.43 -24.87
CA ILE A 120 2.20 7.54 -24.56
C ILE A 120 0.90 8.32 -24.82
N ASP A 121 0.18 7.92 -25.85
CA ASP A 121 -1.10 8.51 -26.25
C ASP A 121 -2.27 8.05 -25.34
N SER A 122 -3.42 8.70 -25.48
CA SER A 122 -4.62 8.41 -24.68
C SER A 122 -5.16 6.99 -24.90
N LEU A 123 -5.05 6.44 -26.12
CA LEU A 123 -5.53 5.10 -26.44
C LEU A 123 -4.72 4.03 -25.70
N ARG A 124 -3.40 4.20 -25.62
CA ARG A 124 -2.51 3.32 -24.84
C ARG A 124 -2.82 3.39 -23.35
N ILE A 125 -3.05 4.59 -22.81
CA ILE A 125 -3.42 4.73 -21.39
C ILE A 125 -4.74 4.01 -21.11
N GLN A 126 -5.75 4.22 -21.96
CA GLN A 126 -7.06 3.58 -21.80
C GLN A 126 -6.96 2.06 -21.90
N ARG A 127 -6.11 1.53 -22.79
CA ARG A 127 -5.84 0.10 -22.89
C ARG A 127 -5.28 -0.48 -21.60
N GLU A 128 -4.29 0.17 -21.00
CA GLU A 128 -3.72 -0.29 -19.71
C GLU A 128 -4.76 -0.31 -18.59
N VAL A 129 -5.58 0.73 -18.50
CA VAL A 129 -6.67 0.80 -17.50
C VAL A 129 -7.71 -0.29 -17.75
N ASN A 130 -8.10 -0.52 -19.01
CA ASN A 130 -9.06 -1.57 -19.36
C ASN A 130 -8.50 -2.97 -19.09
N ASN A 131 -7.21 -3.20 -19.36
CA ASN A 131 -6.54 -4.46 -19.05
C ASN A 131 -6.53 -4.73 -17.54
N TRP A 132 -6.23 -3.70 -16.73
CA TRP A 132 -6.36 -3.80 -15.27
C TRP A 132 -7.79 -4.17 -14.85
N LYS A 133 -8.81 -3.49 -15.38
CA LYS A 133 -10.23 -3.76 -15.06
C LYS A 133 -10.67 -5.19 -15.40
N LYS A 134 -10.12 -5.77 -16.47
CA LYS A 134 -10.39 -7.15 -16.91
C LYS A 134 -9.80 -8.20 -15.97
N ASN A 135 -8.69 -7.89 -15.30
CA ASN A 135 -8.00 -8.81 -14.40
C ASN A 135 -8.58 -8.84 -12.98
N LEU A 136 -9.56 -8.00 -12.68
CA LEU A 136 -10.24 -7.98 -11.38
C LEU A 136 -11.12 -9.23 -11.19
N ASN A 137 -11.18 -9.73 -9.95
CA ASN A 137 -12.05 -10.83 -9.59
C ASN A 137 -13.46 -10.31 -9.31
N LYS A 138 -14.37 -10.46 -10.28
CA LYS A 138 -15.75 -9.94 -10.21
C LYS A 138 -16.56 -10.53 -9.05
N VAL A 139 -16.47 -11.85 -8.85
CA VAL A 139 -17.14 -12.52 -7.73
C VAL A 139 -16.65 -11.96 -6.39
N LEU A 140 -15.34 -11.74 -6.27
CA LEU A 140 -14.78 -11.18 -5.04
C LEU A 140 -15.20 -9.71 -4.86
N ILE A 141 -15.26 -8.91 -5.94
CA ILE A 141 -15.80 -7.55 -5.89
C ILE A 141 -17.22 -7.53 -5.35
N ASP A 142 -18.12 -8.35 -5.91
CA ASP A 142 -19.51 -8.39 -5.48
C ASP A 142 -19.63 -8.84 -4.03
N SER A 143 -18.79 -9.81 -3.62
CA SER A 143 -18.72 -10.28 -2.22
C SER A 143 -18.28 -9.16 -1.26
N PHE A 144 -17.27 -8.37 -1.63
CA PHE A 144 -16.81 -7.24 -0.82
C PHE A 144 -17.81 -6.08 -0.80
N LYS A 145 -18.58 -5.88 -1.88
CA LYS A 145 -19.71 -4.94 -1.90
C LYS A 145 -20.77 -5.33 -0.87
N ILE A 146 -21.17 -6.59 -0.84
CA ILE A 146 -22.10 -7.13 0.18
C ILE A 146 -21.52 -6.98 1.58
N ALA A 147 -20.23 -7.29 1.76
CA ALA A 147 -19.57 -7.15 3.06
C ALA A 147 -19.56 -5.69 3.55
N PHE A 148 -19.38 -4.72 2.64
CA PHE A 148 -19.43 -3.30 2.94
C PHE A 148 -20.85 -2.84 3.29
N GLU A 149 -21.85 -3.20 2.49
CA GLU A 149 -23.26 -2.89 2.79
C GLU A 149 -23.66 -3.45 4.16
N ARG A 150 -23.31 -4.71 4.43
CA ARG A 150 -23.52 -5.35 5.73
C ARG A 150 -22.77 -4.67 6.87
N ASP A 151 -21.56 -4.18 6.63
CA ASP A 151 -20.77 -3.47 7.64
C ASP A 151 -21.48 -2.19 8.10
N GLN A 152 -22.24 -1.54 7.22
CA GLN A 152 -22.92 -0.27 7.54
C GLN A 152 -24.31 -0.48 8.17
N GLN A 153 -24.95 -1.62 7.94
CA GLN A 153 -26.29 -1.91 8.47
C GLN A 153 -26.34 -1.93 10.01
N GLY A 154 -27.27 -1.18 10.57
CA GLY A 154 -27.54 -1.13 12.01
C GLY A 154 -26.56 -0.27 12.82
N ARG A 155 -25.48 0.25 12.21
CA ARG A 155 -24.54 1.13 12.94
C ARG A 155 -25.28 2.32 13.53
N HIS A 156 -24.98 2.63 14.80
CA HIS A 156 -25.61 3.64 15.66
C HIS A 156 -26.99 3.31 16.24
N TYR A 157 -27.65 2.22 15.80
CA TYR A 157 -29.04 1.93 16.19
C TYR A 157 -29.24 0.52 16.77
N ASP A 158 -28.49 -0.48 16.29
CA ASP A 158 -28.66 -1.89 16.67
C ASP A 158 -27.31 -2.58 16.88
N LEU A 159 -26.85 -2.60 18.13
CA LEU A 159 -25.56 -3.17 18.51
C LEU A 159 -25.50 -4.70 18.29
N GLN A 160 -26.62 -5.41 18.45
CA GLN A 160 -26.66 -6.86 18.25
C GLN A 160 -26.52 -7.21 16.77
N LEU A 161 -27.21 -6.48 15.89
CA LEU A 161 -27.07 -6.62 14.44
C LEU A 161 -25.66 -6.26 13.98
N VAL A 162 -25.08 -5.17 14.50
CA VAL A 162 -23.70 -4.76 14.19
C VAL A 162 -22.72 -5.87 14.55
N LYS A 163 -22.81 -6.42 15.77
CA LYS A 163 -21.95 -7.52 16.22
C LYS A 163 -22.04 -8.74 15.30
N LYS A 164 -23.27 -9.18 14.99
CA LYS A 164 -23.53 -10.28 14.05
C LYS A 164 -22.94 -10.02 12.67
N ASN A 165 -23.07 -8.79 12.17
CA ASN A 165 -22.58 -8.39 10.85
C ASN A 165 -21.05 -8.34 10.79
N VAL A 166 -20.40 -7.82 11.83
CA VAL A 166 -18.95 -7.82 11.97
C VAL A 166 -18.42 -9.25 12.03
N ASP A 167 -19.02 -10.16 12.81
CA ASP A 167 -18.52 -11.54 12.90
C ASP A 167 -18.67 -12.32 11.59
N LYS A 168 -19.73 -12.03 10.79
CA LYS A 168 -19.85 -12.54 9.42
C LYS A 168 -18.78 -11.94 8.50
N ASN A 169 -18.51 -10.64 8.59
CA ASN A 169 -17.45 -9.97 7.82
C ASN A 169 -16.05 -10.52 8.16
N ALA A 170 -15.78 -10.74 9.44
CA ALA A 170 -14.54 -11.34 9.91
C ALA A 170 -14.35 -12.75 9.34
N SER A 171 -15.41 -13.59 9.40
CA SER A 171 -15.35 -14.95 8.86
C SER A 171 -15.12 -14.94 7.34
N PHE A 172 -15.79 -14.04 6.61
CA PHE A 172 -15.57 -13.84 5.18
C PHE A 172 -14.15 -13.38 4.85
N LEU A 173 -13.57 -12.47 5.65
CA LEU A 173 -12.22 -11.99 5.44
C LEU A 173 -11.18 -13.09 5.67
N ILE A 174 -11.37 -13.93 6.69
CA ILE A 174 -10.51 -15.10 6.94
C ILE A 174 -10.59 -16.10 5.79
N TRP A 175 -11.80 -16.42 5.34
CA TRP A 175 -11.99 -17.26 4.16
C TRP A 175 -11.31 -16.66 2.92
N THR A 176 -11.39 -15.34 2.75
CA THR A 176 -10.71 -14.63 1.65
C THR A 176 -9.20 -14.77 1.76
N PHE A 177 -8.61 -14.61 2.95
CA PHE A 177 -7.19 -14.81 3.17
C PHE A 177 -6.73 -16.22 2.80
N GLN A 178 -7.53 -17.23 3.15
CA GLN A 178 -7.22 -18.63 2.86
C GLN A 178 -7.34 -18.97 1.37
N LYS A 179 -8.31 -18.39 0.66
CA LYS A 179 -8.59 -18.72 -0.75
C LYS A 179 -7.86 -17.83 -1.75
N TYR A 180 -7.74 -16.54 -1.46
CA TYR A 180 -7.26 -15.52 -2.38
C TYR A 180 -6.09 -14.69 -1.83
N GLY A 181 -5.69 -14.89 -0.58
CA GLY A 181 -4.76 -14.00 0.12
C GLY A 181 -5.40 -12.65 0.46
N PHE A 182 -4.59 -11.61 0.64
CA PHE A 182 -5.12 -10.29 0.98
C PHE A 182 -5.92 -9.69 -0.19
N PRO A 183 -7.08 -9.06 0.06
CA PRO A 183 -7.92 -8.45 -0.97
C PRO A 183 -7.34 -7.11 -1.46
N THR A 184 -6.31 -7.17 -2.29
CA THR A 184 -5.64 -5.98 -2.82
C THR A 184 -6.49 -5.25 -3.85
N VAL A 185 -6.13 -3.99 -4.12
CA VAL A 185 -6.75 -3.18 -5.19
C VAL A 185 -6.68 -3.86 -6.57
N ASP A 186 -5.60 -4.59 -6.84
CA ASP A 186 -5.44 -5.36 -8.09
C ASP A 186 -6.37 -6.59 -8.17
N LYS A 187 -6.97 -7.03 -7.05
CA LYS A 187 -7.93 -8.14 -7.01
C LYS A 187 -9.37 -7.63 -6.98
N ILE A 188 -9.65 -6.64 -6.15
CA ILE A 188 -11.02 -6.20 -5.83
C ILE A 188 -11.33 -4.73 -6.21
N GLY A 189 -10.40 -4.02 -6.83
CA GLY A 189 -10.59 -2.59 -7.11
C GLY A 189 -10.58 -1.73 -5.85
N TRP A 190 -11.27 -0.60 -5.89
CA TRP A 190 -11.35 0.30 -4.74
C TRP A 190 -12.22 -0.31 -3.65
N PHE A 191 -11.73 -0.28 -2.41
CA PHE A 191 -12.45 -0.73 -1.23
C PHE A 191 -11.94 0.05 0.00
N PRO A 192 -12.80 0.43 0.96
CA PRO A 192 -12.41 1.17 2.16
C PRO A 192 -11.72 0.25 3.19
N THR A 193 -10.60 -0.35 2.80
CA THR A 193 -9.81 -1.28 3.61
C THR A 193 -9.46 -0.76 5.01
N PRO A 194 -9.02 0.51 5.21
CA PRO A 194 -8.68 0.99 6.54
C PRO A 194 -9.86 0.90 7.51
N THR A 195 -11.03 1.35 7.08
CA THR A 195 -12.27 1.31 7.86
C THR A 195 -12.70 -0.14 8.12
N PHE A 196 -12.79 -0.95 7.07
CA PHE A 196 -13.22 -2.33 7.17
C PHE A 196 -12.32 -3.17 8.10
N LEU A 197 -11.00 -2.98 8.01
CA LEU A 197 -10.05 -3.63 8.92
C LEU A 197 -10.21 -3.12 10.35
N SER A 198 -10.34 -1.80 10.55
CA SER A 198 -10.50 -1.24 11.90
C SER A 198 -11.75 -1.78 12.61
N HIS A 199 -12.84 -2.06 11.90
CA HIS A 199 -14.04 -2.65 12.49
C HIS A 199 -13.85 -4.13 12.90
N MET A 200 -12.81 -4.81 12.45
CA MET A 200 -12.54 -6.19 12.88
C MET A 200 -12.19 -6.31 14.37
N ILE A 201 -11.87 -5.19 15.04
CA ILE A 201 -11.72 -5.13 16.50
C ILE A 201 -13.01 -5.47 17.25
N GLU A 202 -14.18 -5.30 16.61
CA GLU A 202 -15.48 -5.61 17.21
C GLU A 202 -15.79 -7.12 17.10
N SER A 203 -14.95 -7.90 16.40
CA SER A 203 -15.05 -9.36 16.31
C SER A 203 -14.20 -10.06 17.36
N GLU A 204 -14.66 -11.23 17.83
CA GLU A 204 -13.82 -12.13 18.65
C GLU A 204 -12.59 -12.64 17.89
N LYS A 205 -12.61 -12.54 16.55
CA LYS A 205 -11.51 -12.92 15.68
C LYS A 205 -10.43 -11.83 15.56
N TYR A 206 -10.51 -10.74 16.33
CA TYR A 206 -9.53 -9.65 16.32
C TYR A 206 -8.08 -10.14 16.43
N LEU A 207 -7.78 -11.06 17.37
CA LEU A 207 -6.42 -11.55 17.61
C LEU A 207 -5.85 -12.24 16.36
N TYR A 208 -6.67 -13.02 15.65
CA TYR A 208 -6.26 -13.61 14.37
C TYR A 208 -5.81 -12.54 13.37
N PHE A 209 -6.55 -11.44 13.22
CA PHE A 209 -6.17 -10.37 12.30
C PHE A 209 -4.91 -9.63 12.76
N LYS A 210 -4.77 -9.38 14.06
CA LYS A 210 -3.59 -8.75 14.67
C LYS A 210 -2.31 -9.53 14.37
N GLU A 211 -2.39 -10.86 14.35
CA GLU A 211 -1.28 -11.76 14.07
C GLU A 211 -1.05 -11.98 12.57
N LYS A 212 -2.13 -12.09 11.77
CA LYS A 212 -2.04 -12.46 10.36
C LYS A 212 -1.65 -11.31 9.44
N ILE A 213 -2.17 -10.10 9.67
CA ILE A 213 -1.95 -8.94 8.78
C ILE A 213 -0.46 -8.54 8.62
N PRO A 214 0.42 -8.65 9.63
CA PRO A 214 1.86 -8.40 9.47
C PRO A 214 2.51 -9.16 8.30
N GLU A 215 2.03 -10.38 7.98
CA GLU A 215 2.51 -11.12 6.81
C GLU A 215 2.19 -10.38 5.49
N TYR A 216 0.99 -9.82 5.39
CA TYR A 216 0.55 -9.06 4.23
C TYR A 216 1.21 -7.69 4.13
N VAL A 217 1.58 -7.08 5.26
CA VAL A 217 2.44 -5.89 5.28
C VAL A 217 3.82 -6.21 4.73
N LYS A 218 4.44 -7.33 5.14
CA LYS A 218 5.73 -7.80 4.61
C LYS A 218 5.66 -8.12 3.12
N LYS A 219 4.52 -8.56 2.60
CA LYS A 219 4.30 -8.79 1.15
C LYS A 219 3.94 -7.52 0.36
N GLY A 220 3.71 -6.40 1.03
CA GLY A 220 3.29 -5.14 0.41
C GLY A 220 1.85 -5.21 -0.15
N GLU A 221 1.02 -6.07 0.42
CA GLU A 221 -0.39 -6.23 0.08
C GLU A 221 -1.30 -5.41 1.02
N CYS A 222 -0.89 -5.21 2.27
CA CYS A 222 -1.55 -4.34 3.25
C CYS A 222 -0.66 -3.13 3.58
N SER A 223 -1.26 -1.94 3.70
CA SER A 223 -0.54 -0.74 4.13
C SER A 223 -0.09 -0.87 5.59
N PRO A 224 1.15 -0.49 5.94
CA PRO A 224 1.58 -0.40 7.35
C PRO A 224 0.64 0.47 8.20
N ARG A 225 0.03 1.50 7.62
CA ARG A 225 -0.89 2.39 8.34
C ARG A 225 -2.19 1.67 8.72
N ASP A 226 -2.74 0.86 7.83
CA ASP A 226 -4.00 0.15 8.06
C ASP A 226 -3.83 -0.89 9.17
N TYR A 227 -2.70 -1.61 9.16
CA TYR A 227 -2.34 -2.50 10.26
C TYR A 227 -2.14 -1.74 11.59
N ALA A 228 -1.43 -0.62 11.56
CA ALA A 228 -1.24 0.20 12.76
C ALA A 228 -2.56 0.69 13.34
N MET A 229 -3.54 1.03 12.49
CA MET A 229 -4.89 1.42 12.93
C MET A 229 -5.56 0.26 13.65
N LEU A 230 -5.58 -0.94 13.07
CA LEU A 230 -6.14 -2.12 13.73
C LEU A 230 -5.55 -2.33 15.14
N VAL A 231 -4.23 -2.17 15.30
CA VAL A 231 -3.57 -2.36 16.59
C VAL A 231 -3.90 -1.25 17.58
N ASP A 232 -3.74 0.02 17.19
CA ASP A 232 -3.94 1.15 18.10
C ASP A 232 -5.42 1.28 18.52
N TYR A 233 -6.38 1.06 17.60
CA TYR A 233 -7.80 1.05 17.97
C TYR A 233 -8.17 -0.16 18.83
N GLY A 234 -7.53 -1.32 18.64
CA GLY A 234 -7.71 -2.47 19.52
C GLY A 234 -7.25 -2.18 20.95
N LEU A 235 -6.09 -1.54 21.12
CA LEU A 235 -5.60 -1.11 22.44
C LEU A 235 -6.57 -0.16 23.15
N GLU A 236 -7.15 0.77 22.39
CA GLU A 236 -8.11 1.74 22.92
C GLU A 236 -9.45 1.08 23.28
N ILE A 237 -10.02 0.30 22.37
CA ILE A 237 -11.41 -0.15 22.48
C ILE A 237 -11.52 -1.43 23.32
N ILE A 238 -10.60 -2.38 23.12
CA ILE A 238 -10.61 -3.70 23.79
C ILE A 238 -9.85 -3.59 25.11
N ASP A 239 -8.60 -3.13 25.06
CA ASP A 239 -7.70 -3.14 26.22
C ASP A 239 -7.87 -1.88 27.11
N LYS A 240 -8.75 -0.95 26.72
CA LYS A 240 -9.04 0.32 27.40
C LYS A 240 -7.78 1.11 27.78
N LYS A 241 -6.80 1.14 26.87
CA LYS A 241 -5.55 1.88 27.05
C LYS A 241 -5.67 3.30 26.49
N GLU A 242 -5.21 4.28 27.27
CA GLU A 242 -5.18 5.70 26.89
C GLU A 242 -3.90 6.11 26.16
N TYR A 243 -3.09 5.14 25.71
CA TYR A 243 -1.88 5.37 24.94
C TYR A 243 -1.90 4.68 23.59
N SER A 244 -0.99 5.11 22.72
CA SER A 244 -0.85 4.60 21.36
C SER A 244 0.45 3.80 21.18
N TYR A 245 0.39 2.68 20.47
CA TYR A 245 1.56 1.83 20.21
C TYR A 245 2.31 2.25 18.93
N TYR A 246 1.56 2.64 17.90
CA TYR A 246 2.09 3.22 16.67
C TYR A 246 1.79 4.72 16.52
N GLY A 247 0.94 5.31 17.37
CA GLY A 247 0.62 6.73 17.33
C GLY A 247 -0.45 7.10 16.29
N VAL A 248 -1.31 6.18 15.85
CA VAL A 248 -2.27 6.44 14.74
C VAL A 248 -3.71 6.74 15.16
N ASN A 249 -4.13 6.36 16.37
CA ASN A 249 -5.47 6.63 16.91
C ASN A 249 -5.62 8.00 17.61
N GLY A 250 -4.53 8.76 17.78
CA GLY A 250 -4.58 10.09 18.41
C GLY A 250 -4.52 10.08 19.93
N LYS A 251 -4.36 8.91 20.55
CA LYS A 251 -4.08 8.75 21.99
C LYS A 251 -2.67 9.19 22.36
N GLU A 252 -2.40 9.26 23.66
CA GLU A 252 -1.13 9.73 24.21
C GLU A 252 0.06 8.91 23.70
N ILE A 253 1.19 9.58 23.50
CA ILE A 253 2.47 8.97 23.13
C ILE A 253 3.37 9.01 24.37
N ILE A 254 3.35 7.92 25.16
CA ILE A 254 4.13 7.81 26.39
C ILE A 254 5.64 7.90 26.12
N ASP A 255 6.13 7.08 25.17
CA ASP A 255 7.52 7.08 24.75
C ASP A 255 7.61 7.19 23.23
N SER A 256 7.94 8.40 22.77
CA SER A 256 8.12 8.68 21.35
C SER A 256 9.25 7.87 20.69
N THR A 257 10.28 7.49 21.45
CA THR A 257 11.39 6.65 20.97
C THR A 257 10.90 5.24 20.72
N GLN A 258 10.20 4.63 21.68
CA GLN A 258 9.63 3.31 21.51
C GLN A 258 8.58 3.27 20.39
N VAL A 259 7.68 4.26 20.34
CA VAL A 259 6.71 4.37 19.25
C VAL A 259 7.40 4.49 17.89
N ASN A 260 8.48 5.26 17.78
CA ASN A 260 9.26 5.33 16.53
C ASN A 260 9.93 4.00 16.16
N ARG A 261 10.42 3.22 17.14
CA ARG A 261 10.94 1.86 16.90
C ARG A 261 9.84 0.93 16.38
N ASN A 262 8.67 0.95 17.01
CA ASN A 262 7.50 0.18 16.58
C ASN A 262 7.09 0.58 15.15
N ARG A 263 6.95 1.88 14.88
CA ARG A 263 6.62 2.39 13.54
C ARG A 263 7.60 1.88 12.48
N LYS A 264 8.90 1.94 12.75
CA LYS A 264 9.94 1.44 11.84
C LYS A 264 9.85 -0.07 11.59
N SER A 265 9.43 -0.87 12.58
CA SER A 265 9.36 -2.34 12.45
C SER A 265 8.29 -2.81 11.46
N ILE A 266 7.28 -1.99 11.19
CA ILE A 266 6.25 -2.25 10.17
C ILE A 266 6.38 -1.36 8.92
N GLY A 267 7.35 -0.43 8.91
CA GLY A 267 7.62 0.42 7.76
C GLY A 267 6.90 1.77 7.76
N LEU A 268 6.43 2.25 8.92
CA LEU A 268 5.91 3.60 9.07
C LEU A 268 7.04 4.63 9.27
N PRO A 269 6.85 5.90 8.86
CA PRO A 269 7.81 6.97 9.13
C PRO A 269 7.81 7.34 10.62
N SER A 270 8.84 8.02 11.11
CA SER A 270 8.83 8.55 12.48
C SER A 270 7.68 9.53 12.71
N LEU A 271 7.33 9.79 13.97
CA LEU A 271 6.29 10.75 14.35
C LEU A 271 6.58 12.15 13.79
N LYS A 272 7.82 12.64 13.92
CA LYS A 272 8.26 13.92 13.33
C LYS A 272 8.09 13.95 11.81
N HIS A 273 8.45 12.86 11.13
CA HIS A 273 8.30 12.77 9.67
C HIS A 273 6.83 12.70 9.24
N ARG A 274 5.99 11.93 9.94
CA ARG A 274 4.54 11.95 9.74
C ARG A 274 3.95 13.36 9.90
N ALA A 275 4.35 14.08 10.95
CA ALA A 275 3.86 15.42 11.21
C ALA A 275 4.18 16.35 10.03
N LYS A 276 5.42 16.31 9.52
CA LYS A 276 5.82 17.07 8.34
C LYS A 276 5.00 16.71 7.10
N ILE A 277 4.76 15.41 6.84
CA ILE A 277 3.89 14.98 5.74
C ILE A 277 2.47 15.55 5.90
N SER A 278 1.92 15.56 7.11
CA SER A 278 0.59 16.16 7.36
C SER A 278 0.57 17.66 7.09
N GLU A 279 1.61 18.38 7.49
CA GLU A 279 1.75 19.83 7.27
C GLU A 279 1.81 20.15 5.77
N ASP A 280 2.69 19.48 5.02
CA ASP A 280 2.85 19.69 3.58
C ASP A 280 1.54 19.42 2.81
N LEU A 281 0.74 18.44 3.27
CA LEU A 281 -0.57 18.16 2.70
C LEU A 281 -1.59 19.27 2.98
N LYS A 282 -1.59 19.82 4.20
CA LYS A 282 -2.47 20.94 4.56
C LYS A 282 -2.14 22.18 3.73
N GLU A 283 -0.86 22.51 3.57
CA GLU A 283 -0.41 23.63 2.74
C GLU A 283 -0.84 23.47 1.28
N LYS A 284 -0.64 22.26 0.72
CA LYS A 284 -1.03 21.97 -0.65
C LYS A 284 -2.54 22.12 -0.88
N ASN A 285 -3.36 21.69 0.07
CA ASN A 285 -4.82 21.82 -0.05
C ASN A 285 -5.27 23.28 0.03
N LYS A 286 -4.60 24.13 0.82
CA LYS A 286 -4.88 25.58 0.86
C LYS A 286 -4.59 26.28 -0.47
N GLN A 287 -3.64 25.79 -1.27
CA GLN A 287 -3.31 26.38 -2.58
C GLN A 287 -4.28 25.95 -3.69
N LEU A 288 -5.15 24.98 -3.43
CA LEU A 288 -6.14 24.47 -4.37
C LEU A 288 -7.54 25.10 -4.17
N HIS A 289 -7.70 25.90 -3.11
CA HIS A 289 -8.88 26.68 -2.77
C HIS A 289 -8.54 28.16 -2.83
#